data_AF-A0A9W4ICN5-F1
#
_entry.id   AF-A0A9W4ICN5-F1
#
_cell.length_a   1.000
_cell.length_b   1.000
_cell.length_c   1.000
_cell.angle_alpha   90.00
_cell.angle_beta   90.00
_cell.angle_gamma   90.00
#
_symmetry.space_group_name_H-M   'P 1'
#
loop_
_entity.id
_entity.type
_entity.pdbx_description
1 polymer ?
#
loop_
_entity_poly.entity_id
_entity_poly.type
_entity_poly.pdbx_seq_one_letter_code
_entity_poly.pdbx_strand_id
1 'polypeptide(L)'
;MPLRISLQSSLKALNGTYSSSASLRRQIVLNRDCLGPASAPLNAFYTSIRAASGKAQVRRKHDPFMAAQARQRKAANVSRQKELAVERDSSLGDPVKSSPTPFILEMTAIQTDAQVPPSLTDLNYYLEAKELDAALGFSKNLTEPLPNPDRNVADPQAEQEQLELHEQEHRNAQEAINRIVNLNNGNTKDRVRLNIMKCVETFGRHYTDLNLSPKPSGVIHGSAPVHPARAPRVGPDTGSAEVQAAILTVKIMNLSRHLESATRDKHNRRNMQLLVHKRQKLLQYVRRKERGGPRWQNLMGTLGLSDAAWKGEISL
;
A
#
# COMPACT_ATOMS: atom_id res chain seq x y z
N MET A 1 -13.28 4.43 -65.89
CA MET A 1 -12.36 4.96 -64.86
C MET A 1 -12.26 3.97 -63.72
N PRO A 2 -11.22 3.12 -63.69
CA PRO A 2 -10.51 2.93 -62.42
C PRO A 2 -8.98 2.94 -62.62
N LEU A 3 -8.27 3.72 -61.80
CA LEU A 3 -6.81 3.84 -61.79
C LEU A 3 -6.21 2.93 -60.69
N ARG A 4 -5.52 1.90 -61.19
CA ARG A 4 -4.22 1.30 -60.83
C ARG A 4 -3.36 1.90 -59.68
N ILE A 5 -2.59 0.99 -59.03
CA ILE A 5 -1.24 1.14 -58.38
C ILE A 5 -1.31 1.52 -56.86
N SER A 6 -0.50 1.04 -55.88
CA SER A 6 0.81 0.37 -55.83
C SER A 6 0.98 -0.42 -54.52
N LEU A 7 1.66 -1.57 -54.59
CA LEU A 7 2.37 -2.21 -53.47
C LEU A 7 3.77 -1.58 -53.35
N GLN A 8 4.16 -1.14 -52.15
CA GLN A 8 5.57 -0.92 -51.82
C GLN A 8 5.95 -1.63 -50.52
N SER A 9 6.82 -2.61 -50.70
CA SER A 9 7.69 -3.25 -49.72
C SER A 9 8.79 -2.30 -49.27
N SER A 10 9.02 -2.18 -47.95
CA SER A 10 10.21 -1.54 -47.40
C SER A 10 11.01 -2.53 -46.54
N LEU A 11 12.13 -2.95 -47.10
CA LEU A 11 13.26 -3.57 -46.41
C LEU A 11 13.99 -2.50 -45.60
N LYS A 12 14.21 -2.73 -44.30
CA LYS A 12 15.28 -2.09 -43.55
C LYS A 12 16.04 -3.14 -42.75
N ALA A 13 17.21 -3.49 -43.27
CA ALA A 13 18.30 -4.08 -42.52
C ALA A 13 19.12 -2.95 -41.90
N LEU A 14 19.46 -3.08 -40.61
CA LEU A 14 20.57 -2.35 -40.00
C LEU A 14 21.31 -3.30 -39.03
N ASN A 15 22.61 -3.35 -39.26
CA ASN A 15 23.60 -4.16 -38.58
C ASN A 15 23.88 -3.65 -37.16
N GLY A 16 24.31 -4.55 -36.27
CA GLY A 16 24.79 -4.22 -34.93
C GLY A 16 25.57 -5.36 -34.33
N THR A 17 26.84 -5.45 -34.73
CA THR A 17 27.88 -6.33 -34.21
C THR A 17 28.11 -6.12 -32.72
N TYR A 18 28.14 -7.18 -31.90
CA TYR A 18 28.99 -7.21 -30.70
C TYR A 18 29.59 -8.60 -30.45
N SER A 19 30.91 -8.56 -30.41
CA SER A 19 31.89 -9.57 -30.03
C SER A 19 31.61 -10.21 -28.67
N SER A 20 31.79 -11.52 -28.55
CA SER A 20 32.10 -12.14 -27.27
C SER A 20 33.29 -13.08 -27.44
N SER A 21 34.41 -12.61 -26.91
CA SER A 21 35.71 -13.23 -26.79
C SER A 21 35.71 -14.44 -25.87
N ALA A 22 36.48 -15.44 -26.28
CA ALA A 22 36.90 -16.60 -25.50
C ALA A 22 37.83 -16.24 -24.32
N SER A 23 37.67 -16.95 -23.20
CA SER A 23 38.66 -17.24 -22.15
C SER A 23 37.90 -17.73 -20.91
N LEU A 24 38.33 -18.69 -20.10
CA LEU A 24 39.59 -19.43 -20.01
C LEU A 24 39.33 -20.65 -19.12
N ARG A 25 40.09 -21.70 -19.43
CA ARG A 25 40.28 -22.94 -18.67
C ARG A 25 40.49 -22.68 -17.18
N ARG A 26 39.94 -23.55 -16.34
CA ARG A 26 40.63 -24.01 -15.12
C ARG A 26 40.85 -25.52 -15.20
N GLN A 27 42.10 -25.87 -15.46
CA GLN A 27 42.68 -27.18 -15.15
C GLN A 27 42.64 -27.34 -13.63
N ILE A 28 42.10 -28.47 -13.15
CA ILE A 28 42.39 -28.97 -11.81
C ILE A 28 43.25 -30.20 -12.00
N VAL A 29 44.36 -30.16 -11.27
CA VAL A 29 45.50 -31.06 -11.28
C VAL A 29 45.09 -32.46 -10.84
N LEU A 30 45.51 -33.44 -11.64
CA LEU A 30 45.57 -34.85 -11.27
C LEU A 30 46.67 -35.02 -10.22
N ASN A 31 46.35 -35.57 -9.06
CA ASN A 31 47.32 -36.30 -8.26
C ASN A 31 46.86 -37.75 -8.14
N ARG A 32 47.77 -38.60 -8.57
CA ARG A 32 47.76 -40.06 -8.59
C ARG A 32 48.39 -40.48 -7.26
N ASP A 33 47.86 -41.51 -6.61
CA ASP A 33 48.62 -42.66 -6.09
C ASP A 33 47.82 -43.46 -5.05
N CYS A 34 47.74 -44.77 -5.34
CA CYS A 34 47.84 -45.93 -4.44
C CYS A 34 46.78 -47.01 -4.73
N LEU A 35 47.29 -48.12 -5.26
CA LEU A 35 46.62 -49.39 -5.53
C LEU A 35 46.28 -50.15 -4.24
N GLY A 36 45.16 -50.87 -4.25
CA GLY A 36 44.86 -51.98 -3.34
C GLY A 36 43.53 -52.66 -3.72
N PRO A 37 43.51 -53.94 -4.13
CA PRO A 37 42.29 -54.63 -4.51
C PRO A 37 41.65 -55.28 -3.28
N ALA A 38 40.46 -54.84 -2.91
CA ALA A 38 39.63 -55.52 -1.91
C ALA A 38 38.22 -55.75 -2.47
N SER A 39 37.85 -57.02 -2.45
CA SER A 39 36.62 -57.64 -2.92
C SER A 39 35.33 -56.91 -2.51
N ALA A 40 34.47 -56.65 -3.49
CA ALA A 40 33.11 -56.17 -3.29
C ALA A 40 32.18 -57.27 -2.75
N PRO A 41 31.31 -56.98 -1.75
CA PRO A 41 30.06 -57.69 -1.60
C PRO A 41 28.98 -57.04 -2.49
N LEU A 42 28.32 -57.88 -3.30
CA LEU A 42 27.20 -57.52 -4.17
C LEU A 42 25.99 -57.05 -3.33
N ASN A 43 25.84 -55.73 -3.16
CA ASN A 43 24.56 -55.13 -2.81
C ASN A 43 24.01 -54.39 -4.04
N ALA A 44 23.29 -55.16 -4.85
CA ALA A 44 22.70 -54.74 -6.11
C ALA A 44 21.35 -54.03 -5.90
N PHE A 45 21.31 -52.84 -5.28
CA PHE A 45 20.15 -51.93 -5.39
C PHE A 45 20.56 -50.46 -5.25
N TYR A 46 21.56 -50.03 -6.03
CA TYR A 46 21.68 -48.63 -6.43
C TYR A 46 21.07 -48.52 -7.82
N THR A 47 19.82 -48.08 -7.93
CA THR A 47 19.32 -47.59 -9.22
C THR A 47 20.17 -46.39 -9.59
N SER A 48 21.17 -46.61 -10.45
CA SER A 48 21.76 -45.51 -11.18
C SER A 48 20.61 -44.81 -11.87
N ILE A 49 20.44 -43.53 -11.56
CA ILE A 49 19.64 -42.63 -12.38
C ILE A 49 20.32 -42.72 -13.74
N ARG A 50 19.79 -43.54 -14.65
CA ARG A 50 20.18 -43.50 -16.06
C ARG A 50 20.04 -42.04 -16.42
N ALA A 51 21.17 -41.42 -16.77
CA ALA A 51 21.15 -40.21 -17.56
C ALA A 51 20.40 -40.57 -18.83
N ALA A 52 19.08 -40.44 -18.80
CA ALA A 52 18.24 -40.57 -19.96
C ALA A 52 18.67 -39.40 -20.83
N SER A 53 19.56 -39.70 -21.79
CA SER A 53 19.75 -38.92 -22.99
C SER A 53 18.34 -38.56 -23.46
N GLY A 54 17.93 -37.32 -23.23
CA GLY A 54 16.64 -36.78 -23.64
C GLY A 54 16.61 -36.60 -25.15
N LYS A 55 16.94 -37.63 -25.92
CA LYS A 55 16.42 -37.74 -27.27
C LYS A 55 14.94 -38.02 -27.10
N ALA A 56 14.16 -36.95 -27.00
CA ALA A 56 12.72 -37.02 -27.16
C ALA A 56 12.49 -37.76 -28.49
N GLN A 57 12.23 -39.07 -28.42
CA GLN A 57 11.91 -39.83 -29.62
C GLN A 57 10.67 -39.17 -30.19
N VAL A 58 10.85 -38.48 -31.32
CA VAL A 58 9.76 -37.90 -32.08
C VAL A 58 8.90 -39.10 -32.48
N ARG A 59 7.83 -39.37 -31.72
CA ARG A 59 6.78 -40.27 -32.16
C ARG A 59 6.31 -39.71 -33.50
N ARG A 60 6.74 -40.33 -34.61
CA ARG A 60 6.32 -39.94 -35.95
C ARG A 60 4.81 -40.09 -35.96
N LYS A 61 4.09 -38.97 -35.87
CA LYS A 61 2.63 -38.99 -36.05
C LYS A 61 2.42 -39.52 -37.46
N HIS A 62 1.67 -40.61 -37.55
CA HIS A 62 1.41 -41.35 -38.78
C HIS A 62 0.88 -40.46 -39.92
N ASP A 63 0.27 -39.32 -39.56
CA ASP A 63 -0.26 -38.34 -40.50
C ASP A 63 0.38 -36.94 -40.30
N PRO A 64 1.12 -36.41 -41.29
CA PRO A 64 1.70 -35.07 -41.25
C PRO A 64 0.66 -33.94 -41.25
N PHE A 65 -0.51 -34.13 -41.88
CA PHE A 65 -1.57 -33.12 -41.99
C PHE A 65 -2.28 -32.92 -40.64
N MET A 66 -2.67 -33.99 -39.97
CA MET A 66 -3.27 -33.91 -38.64
C MET A 66 -2.30 -33.34 -37.60
N ALA A 67 -1.00 -33.61 -37.74
CA ALA A 67 0.02 -32.98 -36.92
C ALA A 67 0.11 -31.46 -37.16
N ALA A 68 0.04 -31.02 -38.42
CA ALA A 68 0.02 -29.60 -38.79
C ALA A 68 -1.24 -28.89 -38.28
N GLN A 69 -2.43 -29.49 -38.43
CA GLN A 69 -3.69 -28.92 -37.93
C GLN A 69 -3.68 -28.80 -36.39
N ALA A 70 -3.16 -29.81 -35.68
CA ALA A 70 -2.99 -29.75 -34.23
C ALA A 70 -2.01 -28.63 -33.80
N ARG A 71 -0.93 -28.42 -34.56
CA ARG A 71 0.01 -27.31 -34.33
C ARG A 71 -0.67 -25.95 -34.55
N GLN A 72 -1.49 -25.80 -35.58
CA GLN A 72 -2.27 -24.58 -35.83
C GLN A 72 -3.24 -24.27 -34.68
N ARG A 73 -4.02 -25.28 -34.23
CA ARG A 73 -4.93 -25.13 -33.07
C ARG A 73 -4.17 -24.73 -31.80
N LYS A 74 -3.02 -25.36 -31.54
CA LYS A 74 -2.16 -25.02 -30.42
C LYS A 74 -1.58 -23.60 -30.55
N ALA A 75 -1.13 -23.21 -31.74
CA ALA A 75 -0.59 -21.88 -32.00
C ALA A 75 -1.65 -20.78 -31.77
N ALA A 76 -2.90 -21.01 -32.21
CA ALA A 76 -4.02 -20.11 -31.96
C ALA A 76 -4.41 -20.02 -30.48
N ASN A 77 -4.36 -21.13 -29.73
CA ASN A 77 -4.58 -21.10 -28.29
C ASN A 77 -3.45 -20.33 -27.58
N VAL A 78 -2.20 -20.57 -27.96
CA VAL A 78 -1.03 -19.88 -27.41
C VAL A 78 -1.06 -18.38 -27.73
N SER A 79 -1.47 -17.97 -28.94
CA SER A 79 -1.62 -16.55 -29.26
C SER A 79 -2.70 -15.90 -28.38
N ARG A 80 -3.86 -16.55 -28.25
CA ARG A 80 -4.94 -16.07 -27.36
C ARG A 80 -4.52 -16.03 -25.89
N GLN A 81 -3.77 -17.02 -25.41
CA GLN A 81 -3.25 -17.02 -24.03
C GLN A 81 -2.28 -15.86 -23.80
N LYS A 82 -1.43 -15.53 -24.78
CA LYS A 82 -0.52 -14.38 -24.70
C LYS A 82 -1.29 -13.07 -24.63
N GLU A 83 -2.32 -12.90 -25.46
CA GLU A 83 -3.19 -11.71 -25.42
C GLU A 83 -3.87 -11.56 -24.05
N LEU A 84 -4.47 -12.64 -23.54
CA LEU A 84 -5.09 -12.64 -22.20
C LEU A 84 -4.08 -12.48 -21.06
N ALA A 85 -2.81 -12.84 -21.26
CA ALA A 85 -1.76 -12.61 -20.28
C ALA A 85 -1.42 -11.11 -20.22
N VAL A 86 -1.23 -10.47 -21.38
CA VAL A 86 -0.99 -9.02 -21.47
C VAL A 86 -2.16 -8.23 -20.86
N GLU A 87 -3.40 -8.63 -21.10
CA GLU A 87 -4.59 -8.01 -20.50
C GLU A 87 -4.61 -8.18 -18.97
N ARG A 88 -4.23 -9.35 -18.44
CA ARG A 88 -4.16 -9.56 -16.99
C ARG A 88 -3.02 -8.78 -16.36
N ASP A 89 -1.84 -8.77 -16.98
CA ASP A 89 -0.66 -8.08 -16.48
C ASP A 89 -0.90 -6.56 -16.44
N SER A 90 -1.60 -5.99 -17.43
CA SER A 90 -1.99 -4.58 -17.42
C SER A 90 -3.00 -4.26 -16.32
N SER A 91 -3.90 -5.19 -15.98
CA SER A 91 -4.89 -5.02 -14.90
C SER A 91 -4.33 -5.21 -13.49
N LEU A 92 -3.16 -5.85 -13.35
CA LEU A 92 -2.61 -6.26 -12.04
C LEU A 92 -2.18 -5.04 -11.20
N GLY A 93 -1.64 -4.00 -11.85
CA GLY A 93 -1.18 -2.74 -11.24
C GLY A 93 0.11 -2.87 -10.43
N ASP A 94 0.44 -1.83 -9.66
CA ASP A 94 1.66 -1.78 -8.84
C ASP A 94 1.46 -2.38 -7.42
N PRO A 95 2.38 -3.19 -6.89
CA PRO A 95 2.23 -3.79 -5.56
C PRO A 95 2.52 -2.82 -4.39
N VAL A 96 3.26 -1.74 -4.65
CA VAL A 96 3.66 -0.74 -3.64
C VAL A 96 2.77 0.50 -3.70
N LYS A 97 2.68 1.11 -4.89
CA LYS A 97 2.00 2.38 -5.12
C LYS A 97 0.49 2.19 -5.19
N SER A 98 -0.24 3.10 -4.57
CA SER A 98 -1.70 3.21 -4.68
C SER A 98 -2.09 4.05 -5.88
N SER A 99 -3.23 3.74 -6.49
CA SER A 99 -3.89 4.62 -7.44
C SER A 99 -4.34 5.92 -6.76
N PRO A 100 -4.39 7.05 -7.48
CA PRO A 100 -4.76 8.35 -6.90
C PRO A 100 -6.27 8.43 -6.64
N THR A 101 -6.70 7.97 -5.47
CA THR A 101 -8.08 8.13 -4.97
C THR A 101 -8.22 9.44 -4.21
N PRO A 102 -9.45 9.97 -4.00
CA PRO A 102 -9.65 11.19 -3.21
C PRO A 102 -8.97 11.14 -1.84
N PHE A 103 -9.08 10.00 -1.16
CA PHE A 103 -8.43 9.76 0.13
C PHE A 103 -6.90 9.80 0.03
N ILE A 104 -6.31 9.12 -0.96
CA ILE A 104 -4.85 9.11 -1.16
C ILE A 104 -4.32 10.49 -1.58
N LEU A 105 -5.08 11.25 -2.36
CA LEU A 105 -4.74 12.62 -2.76
C LEU A 105 -4.71 13.55 -1.54
N GLU A 106 -5.72 13.46 -0.68
CA GLU A 106 -5.78 14.21 0.58
C GLU A 106 -4.59 13.88 1.48
N MET A 107 -4.29 12.59 1.67
CA MET A 107 -3.13 12.14 2.43
C MET A 107 -1.81 12.66 1.84
N THR A 108 -1.71 12.66 0.52
CA THR A 108 -0.51 13.15 -0.19
C THR A 108 -0.37 14.66 -0.02
N ALA A 109 -1.48 15.41 -0.08
CA ALA A 109 -1.51 16.86 0.13
C ALA A 109 -0.99 17.24 1.53
N ILE A 110 -1.45 16.54 2.57
CA ILE A 110 -0.97 16.69 3.96
C ILE A 110 0.55 16.46 4.05
N GLN A 111 1.09 15.54 3.24
CA GLN A 111 2.52 15.25 3.22
C GLN A 111 3.35 16.25 2.41
N THR A 112 2.79 16.92 1.38
CA THR A 112 3.55 17.78 0.45
C THR A 112 3.41 19.27 0.67
N ASP A 113 2.70 19.73 1.71
CA ASP A 113 2.35 21.16 1.88
C ASP A 113 1.57 21.76 0.71
N ALA A 114 1.02 20.92 -0.16
CA ALA A 114 0.26 21.39 -1.30
C ALA A 114 -1.13 21.78 -0.80
N GLN A 115 -1.40 23.09 -0.75
CA GLN A 115 -2.70 23.75 -0.48
C GLN A 115 -3.81 22.76 -0.13
N VAL A 116 -3.84 22.34 1.13
CA VAL A 116 -4.89 21.48 1.66
C VAL A 116 -6.21 22.23 1.46
N PRO A 117 -7.27 21.60 0.92
CA PRO A 117 -8.56 22.26 0.82
C PRO A 117 -8.96 22.83 2.19
N PRO A 118 -9.46 24.08 2.27
CA PRO A 118 -9.73 24.77 3.53
C PRO A 118 -10.79 24.08 4.41
N SER A 119 -11.43 23.01 3.91
CA SER A 119 -12.38 22.19 4.65
C SER A 119 -11.75 21.28 5.72
N LEU A 120 -10.43 21.09 5.69
CA LEU A 120 -9.68 20.29 6.67
C LEU A 120 -8.66 21.16 7.39
N THR A 121 -9.13 21.89 8.40
CA THR A 121 -8.29 22.62 9.35
C THR A 121 -7.66 21.64 10.34
N ASP A 122 -6.86 20.70 9.84
CA ASP A 122 -6.18 19.73 10.70
C ASP A 122 -5.08 20.45 11.48
N LEU A 123 -5.23 20.45 12.79
CA LEU A 123 -4.30 21.04 13.73
C LEU A 123 -3.24 20.01 14.16
N ASN A 124 -2.08 20.49 14.59
CA ASN A 124 -1.06 19.64 15.17
C ASN A 124 -1.45 19.17 16.59
N TYR A 125 -0.71 18.20 17.13
CA TYR A 125 -0.84 17.70 18.51
C TYR A 125 -2.17 17.03 18.86
N TYR A 126 -2.88 16.48 17.87
CA TYR A 126 -4.18 15.82 18.04
C TYR A 126 -5.28 16.76 18.55
N LEU A 127 -5.19 18.05 18.25
CA LEU A 127 -6.20 19.03 18.62
C LEU A 127 -7.29 19.10 17.55
N GLU A 128 -8.54 19.25 17.97
CA GLU A 128 -9.62 19.69 17.08
C GLU A 128 -9.76 21.22 17.13
N ALA A 129 -10.19 21.85 16.03
CA ALA A 129 -10.39 23.30 16.00
C ALA A 129 -11.39 23.78 17.07
N LYS A 130 -12.48 23.02 17.27
CA LYS A 130 -13.48 23.32 18.29
C LYS A 130 -12.94 23.23 19.71
N GLU A 131 -12.07 22.25 19.96
CA GLU A 131 -11.43 22.07 21.28
C GLU A 131 -10.47 23.22 21.57
N LEU A 132 -9.71 23.64 20.56
CA LEU A 132 -8.81 24.78 20.66
C LEU A 132 -9.58 26.08 20.98
N ASP A 133 -10.66 26.35 20.23
CA ASP A 133 -11.50 27.52 20.46
C ASP A 133 -12.14 27.51 21.86
N ALA A 134 -12.63 26.34 22.31
CA ALA A 134 -13.17 26.17 23.65
C ALA A 134 -12.12 26.41 24.74
N ALA A 135 -10.89 25.90 24.55
CA ALA A 135 -9.79 26.10 25.49
C ALA A 135 -9.35 27.57 25.56
N LEU A 136 -9.29 28.25 24.40
CA LEU A 136 -8.98 29.69 24.34
C LEU A 136 -10.07 30.52 25.02
N GLY A 137 -11.35 30.21 24.77
CA GLY A 137 -12.48 30.87 25.43
C GLY A 137 -12.48 30.65 26.94
N PHE A 138 -12.20 29.42 27.39
CA PHE A 138 -12.08 29.11 28.81
C PHE A 138 -10.94 29.89 29.48
N SER A 139 -9.78 29.96 28.83
CA SER A 139 -8.62 30.74 29.31
C SER A 139 -8.93 32.23 29.38
N LYS A 140 -9.63 32.78 28.37
CA LYS A 140 -10.09 34.18 28.36
C LYS A 140 -10.95 34.48 29.58
N ASN A 141 -11.97 33.66 29.82
CA ASN A 141 -12.93 33.86 30.91
C ASN A 141 -12.28 33.73 32.29
N LEU A 142 -11.27 32.86 32.43
CA LEU A 142 -10.54 32.68 33.70
C LEU A 142 -9.64 33.88 34.04
N THR A 143 -9.14 34.55 33.01
CA THR A 143 -8.17 35.67 33.14
C THR A 143 -8.83 37.04 33.04
N GLU A 144 -10.14 37.09 32.79
CA GLU A 144 -10.89 38.34 32.65
C GLU A 144 -10.77 39.19 33.93
N PRO A 145 -10.37 40.48 33.82
CA PRO A 145 -10.30 41.38 34.95
C PRO A 145 -11.67 41.51 35.64
N LEU A 146 -11.72 41.24 36.95
CA LEU A 146 -12.95 41.38 37.71
C LEU A 146 -13.21 42.86 38.01
N PRO A 147 -14.47 43.32 37.87
CA PRO A 147 -14.84 44.67 38.26
C PRO A 147 -14.67 44.84 39.77
N ASN A 148 -14.31 46.05 40.20
CA ASN A 148 -14.20 46.33 41.63
C ASN A 148 -15.60 46.25 42.29
N PRO A 149 -15.77 45.51 43.41
CA PRO A 149 -17.05 45.46 44.13
C PRO A 149 -17.53 46.84 44.59
N ASP A 150 -16.60 47.74 44.96
CA ASP A 150 -16.93 49.08 45.47
C ASP A 150 -16.97 50.10 44.33
N ARG A 151 -18.17 50.31 43.76
CA ARG A 151 -18.40 51.23 42.64
C ARG A 151 -18.11 52.70 42.91
N ASN A 152 -18.06 53.11 44.18
CA ASN A 152 -17.71 54.49 44.56
C ASN A 152 -16.21 54.78 44.48
N VAL A 153 -15.38 53.73 44.52
CA VAL A 153 -13.91 53.82 44.44
C VAL A 153 -13.41 53.43 43.05
N ALA A 154 -14.21 52.67 42.30
CA ALA A 154 -13.90 52.23 40.94
C ALA A 154 -13.79 53.43 39.97
N ASP A 155 -12.65 53.53 39.29
CA ASP A 155 -12.50 54.43 38.15
C ASP A 155 -12.94 53.70 36.87
N PRO A 156 -14.03 54.15 36.20
CA PRO A 156 -14.51 53.48 35.00
C PRO A 156 -13.52 53.52 33.84
N GLN A 157 -12.63 54.52 33.77
CA GLN A 157 -11.65 54.63 32.68
C GLN A 157 -10.55 53.57 32.85
N ALA A 158 -10.02 53.42 34.07
CA ALA A 158 -9.03 52.40 34.37
C ALA A 158 -9.58 50.97 34.17
N GLU A 159 -10.84 50.70 34.53
CA GLU A 159 -11.49 49.40 34.27
C GLU A 159 -11.59 49.12 32.76
N GLN A 160 -11.97 50.12 31.95
CA GLN A 160 -12.03 49.98 30.49
C GLN A 160 -10.66 49.72 29.86
N GLU A 161 -9.64 50.47 30.27
CA GLU A 161 -8.26 50.28 29.78
C GLU A 161 -7.73 48.88 30.11
N GLN A 162 -8.02 48.35 31.31
CA GLN A 162 -7.64 47.00 31.71
C GLN A 162 -8.34 45.93 30.87
N LEU A 163 -9.63 46.10 30.56
CA LEU A 163 -10.37 45.21 29.68
C LEU A 163 -9.80 45.23 28.26
N GLU A 164 -9.52 46.42 27.70
CA GLU A 164 -8.94 46.54 26.37
C GLU A 164 -7.56 45.89 26.28
N LEU A 165 -6.72 46.07 27.31
CA LEU A 165 -5.41 45.44 27.40
C LEU A 165 -5.55 43.92 27.45
N HIS A 166 -6.46 43.38 28.27
CA HIS A 166 -6.76 41.95 28.34
C HIS A 166 -7.20 41.39 26.98
N GLU A 167 -8.06 42.10 26.25
CA GLU A 167 -8.48 41.69 24.91
C GLU A 167 -7.35 41.71 23.89
N GLN A 168 -6.44 42.67 23.98
CA GLN A 168 -5.24 42.72 23.13
C GLN A 168 -4.29 41.56 23.43
N GLU A 169 -4.00 41.30 24.71
CA GLU A 169 -3.17 40.18 25.15
C GLU A 169 -3.79 38.84 24.74
N HIS A 170 -5.10 38.69 24.91
CA HIS A 170 -5.82 37.51 24.48
C HIS A 170 -5.71 37.29 22.97
N ARG A 171 -5.93 38.32 22.15
CA ARG A 171 -5.75 38.24 20.68
C ARG A 171 -4.33 37.84 20.29
N ASN A 172 -3.33 38.43 20.91
CA ASN A 172 -1.92 38.09 20.67
C ASN A 172 -1.63 36.62 21.04
N ALA A 173 -2.14 36.16 22.19
CA ALA A 173 -2.03 34.77 22.62
C ALA A 173 -2.73 33.80 21.65
N GLN A 174 -3.93 34.13 21.17
CA GLN A 174 -4.64 33.35 20.15
C GLN A 174 -3.80 33.21 18.88
N GLU A 175 -3.26 34.31 18.35
CA GLU A 175 -2.41 34.28 17.16
C GLU A 175 -1.15 33.43 17.37
N ALA A 176 -0.49 33.58 18.51
CA ALA A 176 0.70 32.82 18.85
C ALA A 176 0.40 31.31 18.93
N ILE A 177 -0.68 30.92 19.60
CA ILE A 177 -1.11 29.52 19.73
C ILE A 177 -1.50 28.95 18.37
N ASN A 178 -2.25 29.71 17.56
CA ASN A 178 -2.62 29.29 16.21
C ASN A 178 -1.39 28.99 15.35
N ARG A 179 -0.32 29.79 15.48
CA ARG A 179 0.96 29.52 14.78
C ARG A 179 1.68 28.28 15.30
N ILE A 180 1.67 28.04 16.60
CA ILE A 180 2.28 26.87 17.24
C ILE A 180 1.57 25.58 16.81
N VAL A 181 0.25 25.63 16.75
CA VAL A 181 -0.60 24.46 16.46
C VAL A 181 -0.75 24.22 14.96
N ASN A 182 -0.41 25.18 14.10
CA ASN A 182 -0.47 25.00 12.64
C ASN A 182 0.38 23.81 12.16
N LEU A 183 -0.25 22.87 11.45
CA LEU A 183 0.40 21.67 10.92
C LEU A 183 1.53 21.97 9.92
N ASN A 184 1.45 23.08 9.18
CA ASN A 184 2.47 23.46 8.21
C ASN A 184 3.84 23.68 8.87
N ASN A 185 3.83 24.14 10.13
CA ASN A 185 5.04 24.32 10.94
C ASN A 185 5.51 23.01 11.61
N GLY A 186 4.77 21.91 11.41
CA GLY A 186 5.01 20.61 12.02
C GLY A 186 5.98 19.70 11.24
N ASN A 187 6.42 18.64 11.91
CA ASN A 187 7.32 17.64 11.33
C ASN A 187 6.55 16.64 10.43
N THR A 188 7.24 15.98 9.51
CA THR A 188 6.75 14.77 8.81
C THR A 188 6.13 13.74 9.76
N LYS A 189 6.66 13.59 10.98
CA LYS A 189 6.10 12.71 12.01
C LYS A 189 4.65 13.09 12.37
N ASP A 190 4.38 14.38 12.49
CA ASP A 190 3.06 14.89 12.88
C ASP A 190 2.04 14.72 11.76
N ARG A 191 2.46 14.96 10.51
CA ARG A 191 1.65 14.66 9.32
C ARG A 191 1.31 13.18 9.21
N VAL A 192 2.26 12.30 9.53
CA VAL A 192 2.00 10.85 9.54
C VAL A 192 1.02 10.48 10.65
N ARG A 193 1.08 11.14 11.82
CA ARG A 193 0.12 10.91 12.92
C ARG A 193 -1.31 11.31 12.53
N LEU A 194 -1.48 12.46 11.89
CA LEU A 194 -2.79 12.89 11.40
C LEU A 194 -3.35 11.94 10.34
N ASN A 195 -2.51 11.52 9.38
CA ASN A 195 -2.89 10.50 8.42
C ASN A 195 -3.32 9.17 9.08
N ILE A 196 -2.69 8.79 10.21
CA ILE A 196 -3.09 7.62 10.99
C ILE A 196 -4.46 7.83 11.63
N MET A 197 -4.74 9.01 12.20
CA MET A 197 -6.07 9.33 12.75
C MET A 197 -7.16 9.22 11.69
N LYS A 198 -6.94 9.82 10.52
CA LYS A 198 -7.86 9.69 9.37
C LYS A 198 -8.09 8.25 8.94
N CYS A 199 -7.06 7.41 8.99
CA CYS A 199 -7.21 5.98 8.71
C CYS A 199 -8.11 5.28 9.74
N VAL A 200 -7.98 5.63 11.02
CA VAL A 200 -8.81 5.08 12.11
C VAL A 200 -10.26 5.51 11.94
N GLU A 201 -10.51 6.79 11.65
CA GLU A 201 -11.87 7.32 11.43
C GLU A 201 -12.53 6.70 10.20
N THR A 202 -11.80 6.61 9.08
CA THR A 202 -12.34 6.14 7.80
C THR A 202 -12.58 4.62 7.79
N PHE A 203 -11.64 3.84 8.32
CA PHE A 203 -11.67 2.37 8.24
C PHE A 203 -12.00 1.68 9.56
N GLY A 204 -12.20 2.43 10.64
CA GLY A 204 -12.57 1.87 11.92
C GLY A 204 -13.93 1.19 11.87
N ARG A 205 -14.08 0.06 12.56
CA ARG A 205 -15.37 -0.65 12.65
C ARG A 205 -16.47 0.15 13.31
N HIS A 206 -16.11 1.12 14.14
CA HIS A 206 -17.05 2.04 14.76
C HIS A 206 -17.78 2.92 13.73
N TYR A 207 -17.14 3.24 12.60
CA TYR A 207 -17.74 3.97 11.47
C TYR A 207 -18.29 3.01 10.40
N THR A 208 -17.49 2.05 9.97
CA THR A 208 -17.85 1.18 8.83
C THR A 208 -19.01 0.24 9.13
N ASP A 209 -19.20 -0.23 10.38
CA ASP A 209 -20.34 -1.08 10.73
C ASP A 209 -21.68 -0.27 10.69
N LEU A 210 -21.63 1.08 10.74
CA LEU A 210 -22.80 1.96 10.60
C LEU A 210 -23.09 2.34 9.14
N ASN A 211 -22.04 2.62 8.35
CA ASN A 211 -22.17 3.19 7.01
C ASN A 211 -22.23 2.14 5.90
N LEU A 212 -21.71 0.92 6.13
CA LEU A 212 -21.63 -0.12 5.12
C LEU A 212 -22.62 -1.25 5.41
N SER A 213 -23.18 -1.82 4.34
CA SER A 213 -24.02 -3.00 4.47
C SER A 213 -23.26 -4.17 5.10
N PRO A 214 -23.88 -4.92 6.02
CA PRO A 214 -23.24 -6.08 6.62
C PRO A 214 -22.98 -7.14 5.56
N LYS A 215 -21.94 -7.95 5.79
CA LYS A 215 -21.65 -9.12 4.96
C LYS A 215 -22.87 -10.06 4.99
N PRO A 216 -23.28 -10.66 3.85
CA PRO A 216 -24.35 -11.63 3.83
C PRO A 216 -24.04 -12.79 4.79
N SER A 217 -25.03 -13.14 5.63
CA SER A 217 -24.92 -14.30 6.51
C SER A 217 -24.69 -15.56 5.68
N GLY A 218 -23.84 -16.45 6.18
CA GLY A 218 -23.68 -17.77 5.57
C GLY A 218 -24.99 -18.55 5.62
N VAL A 219 -25.10 -19.60 4.80
CA VAL A 219 -26.22 -20.56 4.88
C VAL A 219 -26.25 -21.13 6.30
N ILE A 220 -27.34 -20.88 7.02
CA ILE A 220 -27.55 -21.40 8.36
C ILE A 220 -28.04 -22.84 8.19
N HIS A 221 -27.21 -23.80 8.58
CA HIS A 221 -27.67 -25.18 8.75
C HIS A 221 -28.41 -25.28 10.08
N GLY A 222 -29.49 -26.07 10.15
CA GLY A 222 -30.38 -26.14 11.33
C GLY A 222 -29.72 -26.54 12.65
N SER A 223 -28.48 -27.04 12.62
CA SER A 223 -27.65 -27.35 13.79
C SER A 223 -26.67 -26.25 14.20
N ALA A 224 -26.69 -25.08 13.53
CA ALA A 224 -25.75 -24.02 13.81
C ALA A 224 -25.99 -23.41 15.21
N PRO A 225 -24.94 -23.24 16.03
CA PRO A 225 -25.10 -22.62 17.34
C PRO A 225 -25.56 -21.16 17.20
N VAL A 226 -26.65 -20.82 17.88
CA VAL A 226 -27.10 -19.43 18.01
C VAL A 226 -26.11 -18.71 18.91
N HIS A 227 -25.30 -17.83 18.31
CA HIS A 227 -24.39 -16.99 19.07
C HIS A 227 -25.15 -15.80 19.67
N PRO A 228 -24.90 -15.45 20.95
CA PRO A 228 -25.49 -14.26 21.54
C PRO A 228 -25.02 -12.99 20.81
N ALA A 229 -25.81 -11.92 20.93
CA ALA A 229 -25.43 -10.62 20.43
C ALA A 229 -24.08 -10.19 21.03
N ARG A 230 -23.19 -9.62 20.20
CA ARG A 230 -21.89 -9.15 20.66
C ARG A 230 -22.06 -7.91 21.53
N ALA A 231 -21.30 -7.84 22.62
CA ALA A 231 -21.24 -6.64 23.45
C ALA A 231 -20.79 -5.42 22.63
N PRO A 232 -21.33 -4.21 22.94
CA PRO A 232 -20.88 -2.98 22.30
C PRO A 232 -19.41 -2.71 22.61
N ARG A 233 -18.75 -2.01 21.70
CA ARG A 233 -17.34 -1.62 21.90
C ARG A 233 -17.29 -0.46 22.90
N VAL A 234 -16.27 -0.48 23.75
CA VAL A 234 -16.02 0.59 24.74
C VAL A 234 -15.39 1.83 24.10
N GLY A 235 -14.64 1.68 23.00
CA GLY A 235 -13.90 2.78 22.38
C GLY A 235 -13.66 2.61 20.88
N PRO A 236 -12.88 3.54 20.29
CA PRO A 236 -12.60 3.53 18.86
C PRO A 236 -11.79 2.30 18.45
N ASP A 237 -12.12 1.78 17.28
CA ASP A 237 -11.46 0.60 16.74
C ASP A 237 -10.15 0.97 16.03
N THR A 238 -9.04 0.68 16.69
CA THR A 238 -7.68 0.92 16.19
C THR A 238 -6.98 -0.36 15.72
N GLY A 239 -7.55 -1.52 16.06
CA GLY A 239 -6.90 -2.83 15.93
C GLY A 239 -7.35 -3.64 14.72
N SER A 240 -8.40 -3.22 14.01
CA SER A 240 -8.88 -3.97 12.84
C SER A 240 -7.85 -4.11 11.74
N ALA A 241 -7.88 -5.25 11.05
CA ALA A 241 -6.96 -5.53 9.95
C ALA A 241 -7.08 -4.51 8.79
N GLU A 242 -8.26 -3.93 8.59
CA GLU A 242 -8.53 -2.84 7.65
C GLU A 242 -7.75 -1.57 8.04
N VAL A 243 -7.93 -1.10 9.29
CA VAL A 243 -7.20 0.04 9.88
C VAL A 243 -5.68 -0.19 9.83
N GLN A 244 -5.22 -1.38 10.22
CA GLN A 244 -3.80 -1.72 10.18
C GLN A 244 -3.23 -1.70 8.73
N ALA A 245 -3.98 -2.19 7.75
CA ALA A 245 -3.57 -2.14 6.35
C ALA A 245 -3.49 -0.70 5.82
N ALA A 246 -4.46 0.15 6.18
CA ALA A 246 -4.44 1.58 5.86
C ALA A 246 -3.23 2.29 6.48
N ILE A 247 -2.96 2.07 7.77
CA ILE A 247 -1.78 2.62 8.48
C ILE A 247 -0.46 2.19 7.80
N LEU A 248 -0.36 0.93 7.36
CA LEU A 248 0.80 0.47 6.63
C LEU A 248 0.95 1.16 5.27
N THR A 249 -0.16 1.41 4.57
CA THR A 249 -0.14 2.19 3.32
C THR A 249 0.43 3.59 3.54
N VAL A 250 0.02 4.30 4.61
CA VAL A 250 0.58 5.61 4.97
C VAL A 250 2.10 5.55 5.14
N LYS A 251 2.56 4.54 5.90
CA LYS A 251 3.99 4.35 6.19
C LYS A 251 4.78 4.00 4.92
N ILE A 252 4.22 3.15 4.07
CA ILE A 252 4.82 2.76 2.79
C ILE A 252 4.95 3.99 1.88
N MET A 253 3.90 4.81 1.76
CA MET A 253 3.94 6.03 0.94
C MET A 253 5.01 7.03 1.42
N ASN A 254 5.08 7.28 2.73
CA ASN A 254 6.07 8.18 3.29
C ASN A 254 7.50 7.65 3.05
N LEU A 255 7.71 6.35 3.23
CA LEU A 255 9.01 5.72 3.03
C LEU A 255 9.39 5.61 1.56
N SER A 256 8.44 5.34 0.66
CA SER A 256 8.69 5.28 -0.78
C SER A 256 9.13 6.64 -1.31
N ARG A 257 8.46 7.72 -0.90
CA ARG A 257 8.87 9.10 -1.24
C ARG A 257 10.28 9.41 -0.73
N HIS A 258 10.60 9.04 0.51
CA HIS A 258 11.96 9.24 1.03
C HIS A 258 13.01 8.48 0.22
N LEU A 259 12.72 7.23 -0.18
CA LEU A 259 13.64 6.40 -0.95
C LEU A 259 13.81 6.84 -2.41
N GLU A 260 12.87 7.60 -2.97
CA GLU A 260 13.01 8.21 -4.30
C GLU A 260 14.18 9.20 -4.34
N SER A 261 14.40 9.98 -3.28
CA SER A 261 15.59 10.84 -3.16
C SER A 261 16.78 10.11 -2.54
N ALA A 262 16.55 9.26 -1.54
CA ALA A 262 17.59 8.53 -0.80
C ALA A 262 17.90 7.14 -1.41
N THR A 263 18.37 7.12 -2.66
CA THR A 263 18.59 5.85 -3.40
C THR A 263 19.61 4.89 -2.76
N ARG A 264 20.57 5.41 -1.97
CA ARG A 264 21.62 4.64 -1.29
C ARG A 264 21.19 4.01 0.02
N ASP A 265 20.00 4.34 0.53
CA ASP A 265 19.52 3.81 1.80
C ASP A 265 18.95 2.39 1.63
N LYS A 266 19.82 1.40 1.88
CA LYS A 266 19.49 -0.03 1.78
C LYS A 266 18.67 -0.52 2.98
N HIS A 267 18.85 0.07 4.15
CA HIS A 267 18.17 -0.35 5.37
C HIS A 267 16.68 0.04 5.30
N ASN A 268 16.40 1.27 4.91
CA ASN A 268 15.01 1.72 4.75
C ASN A 268 14.31 1.05 3.57
N ARG A 269 15.02 0.69 2.50
CA ARG A 269 14.46 -0.15 1.43
C ARG A 269 14.00 -1.51 1.95
N ARG A 270 14.82 -2.18 2.76
CA ARG A 270 14.44 -3.45 3.42
C ARG A 270 13.25 -3.24 4.37
N ASN A 271 13.24 -2.16 5.14
CA ASN A 271 12.12 -1.85 6.03
C ASN A 271 10.82 -1.64 5.25
N MET A 272 10.88 -0.95 4.09
CA MET A 272 9.74 -0.78 3.20
C MET A 272 9.23 -2.13 2.68
N GLN A 273 10.12 -3.03 2.25
CA GLN A 273 9.75 -4.38 1.81
C GLN A 273 9.01 -5.14 2.91
N LEU A 274 9.50 -5.09 4.15
CA LEU A 274 8.84 -5.72 5.30
C LEU A 274 7.44 -5.16 5.56
N LEU A 275 7.25 -3.83 5.41
CA LEU A 275 5.94 -3.20 5.55
C LEU A 275 4.97 -3.66 4.45
N VAL A 276 5.43 -3.73 3.20
CA VAL A 276 4.63 -4.21 2.06
C VAL A 276 4.20 -5.66 2.27
N HIS A 277 5.11 -6.55 2.67
CA HIS A 277 4.78 -7.95 2.96
C HIS A 277 3.83 -8.10 4.16
N LYS A 278 3.99 -7.25 5.19
CA LYS A 278 3.05 -7.23 6.32
C LYS A 278 1.64 -6.79 5.87
N ARG A 279 1.54 -5.78 5.01
CA ARG A 279 0.29 -5.31 4.42
C ARG A 279 -0.36 -6.42 3.58
N GLN A 280 0.42 -7.10 2.74
CA GLN A 280 -0.05 -8.23 1.93
C GLN A 280 -0.71 -9.33 2.80
N LYS A 281 -0.07 -9.73 3.90
CA LYS A 281 -0.62 -10.74 4.82
C LYS A 281 -1.96 -10.30 5.43
N LEU A 282 -2.08 -9.02 5.81
CA LEU A 282 -3.33 -8.47 6.34
C LEU A 282 -4.43 -8.43 5.28
N LEU A 283 -4.12 -7.99 4.05
CA LEU A 283 -5.10 -7.97 2.95
C LEU A 283 -5.61 -9.37 2.61
N GLN A 284 -4.72 -10.37 2.56
CA GLN A 284 -5.12 -11.77 2.38
C GLN A 284 -6.04 -12.26 3.49
N TYR A 285 -5.78 -11.87 4.74
CA TYR A 285 -6.63 -12.20 5.87
C TYR A 285 -8.01 -11.54 5.76
N VAL A 286 -8.08 -10.23 5.49
CA VAL A 286 -9.34 -9.49 5.33
C VAL A 286 -10.15 -10.08 4.20
N ARG A 287 -9.55 -10.32 3.03
CA ARG A 287 -10.24 -10.93 1.88
C ARG A 287 -10.87 -12.28 2.25
N ARG A 288 -10.15 -13.13 2.98
CA ARG A 288 -10.65 -14.45 3.42
C ARG A 288 -11.80 -14.33 4.41
N LYS A 289 -11.71 -13.41 5.38
CA LYS A 289 -12.72 -13.20 6.42
C LYS A 289 -13.98 -12.56 5.87
N GLU A 290 -13.84 -11.49 5.09
CA GLU A 290 -14.96 -10.76 4.48
C GLU A 290 -15.54 -11.46 3.25
N ARG A 291 -14.81 -12.41 2.64
CA ARG A 291 -15.17 -13.09 1.37
C ARG A 291 -15.47 -12.10 0.22
N GLY A 292 -14.81 -10.94 0.24
CA GLY A 292 -15.05 -9.89 -0.75
C GLY A 292 -16.31 -9.06 -0.54
N GLY A 293 -16.87 -9.06 0.68
CA GLY A 293 -18.01 -8.22 1.05
C GLY A 293 -17.72 -6.71 1.00
N PRO A 294 -18.71 -5.88 1.39
CA PRO A 294 -18.67 -4.42 1.23
C PRO A 294 -17.45 -3.75 1.88
N ARG A 295 -17.04 -4.20 3.08
CA ARG A 295 -15.84 -3.66 3.77
C ARG A 295 -14.55 -3.85 2.99
N TRP A 296 -14.36 -5.03 2.39
CA TRP A 296 -13.19 -5.29 1.56
C TRP A 296 -13.18 -4.39 0.33
N GLN A 297 -14.34 -4.20 -0.31
CA GLN A 297 -14.46 -3.36 -1.50
C GLN A 297 -14.19 -1.90 -1.16
N ASN A 298 -14.73 -1.41 -0.04
CA ASN A 298 -14.45 -0.06 0.47
C ASN A 298 -12.95 0.12 0.76
N LEU A 299 -12.31 -0.85 1.44
CA LEU A 299 -10.87 -0.78 1.74
C LEU A 299 -10.03 -0.66 0.46
N MET A 300 -10.26 -1.54 -0.52
CA MET A 300 -9.49 -1.55 -1.77
C MET A 300 -9.76 -0.32 -2.63
N GLY A 301 -11.04 0.08 -2.74
CA GLY A 301 -11.46 1.23 -3.53
C GLY A 301 -10.97 2.56 -2.95
N THR A 302 -11.04 2.74 -1.64
CA THR A 302 -10.63 3.98 -0.97
C THR A 302 -9.11 4.11 -0.90
N LEU A 303 -8.38 3.02 -0.60
CA LEU A 303 -6.90 3.06 -0.61
C LEU A 303 -6.28 2.99 -2.02
N GLY A 304 -7.08 2.76 -3.06
CA GLY A 304 -6.58 2.62 -4.44
C GLY A 304 -5.61 1.44 -4.60
N LEU A 305 -5.85 0.34 -3.89
CA LEU A 305 -4.98 -0.83 -3.95
C LEU A 305 -5.43 -1.76 -5.07
N SER A 306 -4.47 -2.19 -5.89
CA SER A 306 -4.70 -3.17 -6.96
C SER A 306 -4.55 -4.60 -6.46
N ASP A 307 -4.85 -5.56 -7.32
CA ASP A 307 -4.66 -6.98 -7.03
C ASP A 307 -3.18 -7.36 -6.82
N ALA A 308 -2.24 -6.64 -7.43
CA ALA A 308 -0.79 -6.81 -7.19
C ALA A 308 -0.41 -6.64 -5.73
N ALA A 309 -1.11 -5.80 -4.98
CA ALA A 309 -0.77 -5.46 -3.60
C ALA A 309 -0.90 -6.66 -2.63
N TRP A 310 -1.62 -7.72 -3.03
CA TRP A 310 -1.86 -8.87 -2.16
C TRP A 310 -1.77 -10.24 -2.83
N LYS A 311 -2.03 -10.36 -4.14
CA LYS A 311 -1.94 -11.62 -4.88
C LYS A 311 -0.49 -11.93 -5.28
N GLY A 312 -0.13 -13.21 -5.24
CA GLY A 312 1.18 -13.68 -5.68
C GLY A 312 2.33 -13.35 -4.72
N GLU A 313 3.56 -13.42 -5.22
CA GLU A 313 4.78 -13.06 -4.50
C GLU A 313 5.18 -11.63 -4.89
N ILE A 314 5.50 -10.80 -3.89
CA ILE A 314 5.96 -9.41 -4.13
C ILE A 314 7.49 -9.37 -4.05
N SER A 315 8.13 -9.21 -5.21
CA SER A 315 9.56 -8.95 -5.35
C SER A 315 9.80 -7.46 -5.66
N LEU A 316 10.67 -6.80 -4.88
CA LEU A 316 10.98 -5.36 -4.95
C LEU A 316 12.47 -5.11 -5.14
#